data_AF-A0A2V0PDE5-F1
#
_entry.id   AF-A0A2V0PDE5-F1
#
_cell.length_a   1.000
_cell.length_b   1.000
_cell.length_c   1.000
_cell.angle_alpha   90.00
_cell.angle_beta   90.00
_cell.angle_gamma   90.00
#
_symmetry.space_group_name_H-M   'P 1'
#
loop_
_entity.id
_entity.type
_entity.pdbx_description
1 polymer ?
#
loop_
_entity_poly.entity_id
_entity_poly.type
_entity_poly.pdbx_seq_one_letter_code
_entity_poly.pdbx_strand_id
1 'polypeptide(L)'
;MLRSFARSLQRVGRALAGEVPMNPQPMVLFKFDREREVDKWHAFTDAYFGGRSEASWALAPDQPAAEFSGRCSTEMDEGADLARAGYCCATSKVDAIGDYFDLECYSALVYTVSGDGNTYLANLRVDSMAGGGGDVWQAPLPTRADGAWTEVRVPLRAFVMTHKGRVVERRMEIPRTRVMSMGVSVSALAGMGPQEAGAAGVSQRPAPAAGAGGAATGGGGGSGASSSGGSAAGEESSSGSSSGGGGGGLLNSSTFRLLLREIRAEGRAGGEDDAPGKW
;
A
#
# COMPACT_ATOMS: atom_id res chain seq x y z
N MET A 1 -20.44 14.74 10.14
CA MET A 1 -21.70 14.03 10.44
C MET A 1 -22.74 14.10 9.31
N LEU A 2 -23.21 15.26 8.85
CA LEU A 2 -24.26 15.29 7.79
C LEU A 2 -23.80 14.78 6.40
N ARG A 3 -22.51 14.88 6.06
CA ARG A 3 -21.99 14.54 4.72
C ARG A 3 -21.82 13.04 4.46
N SER A 4 -21.62 12.23 5.51
CA SER A 4 -21.54 10.76 5.40
C SER A 4 -22.94 10.14 5.40
N PHE A 5 -23.84 10.68 6.23
CA PHE A 5 -25.24 10.23 6.31
C PHE A 5 -26.03 10.54 5.04
N ALA A 6 -25.86 11.73 4.46
CA ALA A 6 -26.51 12.08 3.18
C ALA A 6 -26.06 11.18 2.02
N ARG A 7 -24.76 10.80 2.00
CA ARG A 7 -24.22 9.85 1.01
C ARG A 7 -24.73 8.43 1.24
N SER A 8 -24.91 8.02 2.49
CA SER A 8 -25.48 6.72 2.85
C SER A 8 -26.96 6.62 2.44
N LEU A 9 -27.77 7.66 2.68
CA LEU A 9 -29.18 7.67 2.27
C LEU A 9 -29.36 7.73 0.74
N GLN A 10 -28.52 8.50 0.03
CA GLN A 10 -28.50 8.46 -1.44
C GLN A 10 -28.10 7.08 -1.99
N ARG A 11 -27.26 6.33 -1.27
CA ARG A 11 -26.86 4.96 -1.62
C ARG A 11 -27.96 3.94 -1.36
N VAL A 12 -28.66 4.02 -0.23
CA VAL A 12 -29.82 3.16 0.06
C VAL A 12 -30.93 3.41 -0.98
N GLY A 13 -31.18 4.67 -1.34
CA GLY A 13 -32.13 5.02 -2.40
C GLY A 13 -31.77 4.43 -3.76
N ARG A 14 -30.47 4.40 -4.13
CA ARG A 14 -29.99 3.78 -5.38
C ARG A 14 -29.94 2.25 -5.34
N ALA A 15 -29.61 1.67 -4.19
CA ALA A 15 -29.61 0.22 -4.00
C ALA A 15 -31.02 -0.36 -4.10
N LEU A 16 -32.02 0.34 -3.55
CA LEU A 16 -33.44 -0.01 -3.70
C LEU A 16 -33.95 0.21 -5.14
N ALA A 17 -33.33 1.10 -5.91
CA ALA A 17 -33.65 1.35 -7.31
C ALA A 17 -33.02 0.34 -8.29
N GLY A 18 -32.30 -0.69 -7.80
CA GLY A 18 -31.66 -1.70 -8.65
C GLY A 18 -30.45 -1.19 -9.45
N GLU A 19 -30.02 0.06 -9.23
CA GLU A 19 -28.84 0.67 -9.84
C GLU A 19 -27.65 0.63 -8.88
N VAL A 20 -27.28 -0.56 -8.39
CA VAL A 20 -25.91 -0.74 -7.88
C VAL A 20 -25.08 -1.10 -9.11
N PRO A 21 -24.32 -0.16 -9.71
CA PRO A 21 -23.41 -0.53 -10.77
C PRO A 21 -22.48 -1.61 -10.20
N MET A 22 -22.50 -2.81 -10.79
CA MET A 22 -21.67 -3.96 -10.38
C MET A 22 -20.17 -3.62 -10.35
N ASN A 23 -19.78 -2.50 -10.96
CA ASN A 23 -18.47 -1.88 -10.82
C ASN A 23 -18.63 -0.40 -10.37
N PRO A 24 -18.40 -0.06 -9.10
CA PRO A 24 -18.42 1.34 -8.68
C PRO A 24 -17.30 2.12 -9.37
N GLN A 25 -17.60 3.38 -9.71
CA GLN A 25 -16.60 4.29 -10.25
C GLN A 25 -15.45 4.47 -9.23
N PRO A 26 -14.19 4.55 -9.68
CA PRO A 26 -13.06 4.78 -8.78
C PRO A 26 -13.28 6.01 -7.88
N MET A 27 -13.01 5.87 -6.60
CA MET A 27 -13.12 6.96 -5.62
C MET A 27 -11.75 7.40 -5.18
N VAL A 28 -11.38 8.63 -5.52
CA VAL A 28 -10.15 9.25 -5.01
C VAL A 28 -10.34 9.55 -3.53
N LEU A 29 -9.47 8.96 -2.70
CA LEU A 29 -9.48 9.12 -1.24
C LEU A 29 -8.52 10.23 -0.82
N PHE A 30 -7.32 10.21 -1.40
CA PHE A 30 -6.29 11.22 -1.19
C PHE A 30 -5.58 11.53 -2.50
N LYS A 31 -5.33 12.83 -2.74
CA LYS A 31 -4.55 13.31 -3.89
C LYS A 31 -3.63 14.42 -3.42
N PHE A 32 -2.33 14.21 -3.53
CA PHE A 32 -1.32 15.10 -2.96
C PHE A 32 -0.85 16.13 -3.98
N ASP A 33 -1.79 16.95 -4.45
CA ASP A 33 -1.51 18.05 -5.40
C ASP A 33 -1.28 19.40 -4.72
N ARG A 34 -1.56 19.49 -3.41
CA ARG A 34 -1.55 20.72 -2.62
C ARG A 34 -1.12 20.44 -1.19
N GLU A 35 -0.48 21.44 -0.59
CA GLU A 35 0.02 21.40 0.79
C GLU A 35 -1.07 21.06 1.82
N ARG A 36 -2.28 21.60 1.67
CA ARG A 36 -3.42 21.29 2.55
C ARG A 36 -3.77 19.81 2.66
N GLU A 37 -3.48 19.00 1.63
CA GLU A 37 -3.74 17.55 1.65
C GLU A 37 -2.60 16.81 2.35
N VAL A 38 -1.37 17.32 2.21
CA VAL A 38 -0.18 16.87 2.94
C VAL A 38 -0.33 17.15 4.43
N ASP A 39 -0.89 18.30 4.82
CA ASP A 39 -1.14 18.69 6.22
C ASP A 39 -2.14 17.79 6.96
N LYS A 40 -2.99 17.07 6.22
CA LYS A 40 -3.89 16.05 6.79
C LYS A 40 -3.13 14.80 7.22
N TRP A 41 -1.85 14.70 6.90
CA TRP A 41 -1.00 13.58 7.24
C TRP A 41 0.11 14.03 8.20
N HIS A 42 0.73 13.06 8.84
CA HIS A 42 1.90 13.30 9.68
C HIS A 42 2.83 12.09 9.61
N ALA A 43 4.13 12.36 9.72
CA ALA A 43 5.13 11.34 9.92
C ALA A 43 5.21 10.96 11.41
N PHE A 44 5.47 9.69 11.67
CA PHE A 44 5.64 9.11 12.98
C PHE A 44 6.77 8.07 12.92
N THR A 45 7.66 8.05 13.90
CA THR A 45 8.80 7.13 13.95
C THR A 45 8.93 6.47 15.31
N ASP A 46 9.76 5.43 15.37
CA ASP A 46 10.15 4.78 16.62
C ASP A 46 10.90 5.70 17.61
N ALA A 47 11.38 6.87 17.18
CA ALA A 47 12.06 7.83 18.04
C ALA A 47 11.20 8.30 19.22
N TYR A 48 9.87 8.29 19.06
CA TYR A 48 8.94 8.56 20.17
C TYR A 48 9.08 7.57 21.33
N PHE A 49 9.56 6.36 21.06
CA PHE A 49 9.74 5.29 22.04
C PHE A 49 11.22 4.96 22.30
N GLY A 50 12.15 5.84 21.90
CA GLY A 50 13.60 5.65 22.11
C GLY A 50 14.34 4.94 20.98
N GLY A 51 13.76 4.86 19.79
CA GLY A 51 14.48 4.50 18.56
C GLY A 51 15.26 5.69 17.97
N ARG A 52 16.07 5.44 16.94
CA ARG A 52 16.85 6.47 16.24
C ARG A 52 16.43 6.68 14.78
N SER A 53 15.18 6.35 14.44
CA SER A 53 14.66 6.56 13.08
C SER A 53 14.10 7.96 12.88
N GLU A 54 14.37 8.52 11.72
CA GLU A 54 13.94 9.85 11.30
C GLU A 54 13.07 9.73 10.05
N ALA A 55 12.00 10.52 9.99
CA ALA A 55 11.12 10.59 8.84
C ALA A 55 10.56 11.99 8.65
N SER A 56 10.39 12.36 7.39
CA SER A 56 9.78 13.60 6.95
C SER A 56 8.61 13.29 6.02
N TRP A 57 7.61 14.16 6.06
CA TRP A 57 6.43 14.11 5.20
C TRP A 57 6.14 15.52 4.71
N ALA A 58 6.35 15.76 3.42
CA ALA A 58 6.22 17.09 2.83
C ALA A 58 5.71 17.00 1.39
N LEU A 59 5.24 18.12 0.82
CA LEU A 59 4.95 18.18 -0.61
C LEU A 59 6.27 18.19 -1.39
N ALA A 60 6.38 17.35 -2.43
CA ALA A 60 7.55 17.34 -3.29
C ALA A 60 7.62 18.67 -4.08
N PRO A 61 8.79 19.33 -4.15
CA PRO A 61 8.91 20.63 -4.83
C PRO A 61 8.72 20.53 -6.34
N ASP A 62 9.13 19.41 -6.95
CA ASP A 62 9.21 19.28 -8.41
C ASP A 62 7.98 18.59 -9.03
N GLN A 63 7.04 18.11 -8.22
CA GLN A 63 5.94 17.28 -8.71
C GLN A 63 4.75 17.25 -7.72
N PRO A 64 3.51 17.05 -8.21
CA PRO A 64 2.31 17.01 -7.38
C PRO A 64 2.19 15.67 -6.64
N ALA A 65 3.06 15.45 -5.66
CA ALA A 65 3.08 14.27 -4.82
C ALA A 65 3.59 14.59 -3.42
N ALA A 66 3.16 13.82 -2.42
CA ALA A 66 3.77 13.85 -1.10
C ALA A 66 5.07 13.04 -1.13
N GLU A 67 6.14 13.60 -0.60
CA GLU A 67 7.40 12.91 -0.34
C GLU A 67 7.45 12.42 1.10
N PHE A 68 7.63 11.11 1.23
CA PHE A 68 7.95 10.41 2.46
C PHE A 68 9.38 9.93 2.40
N SER A 69 10.27 10.61 3.11
CA SER A 69 11.70 10.31 3.09
C SER A 69 12.31 10.39 4.48
N GLY A 70 13.40 9.65 4.69
CA GLY A 70 14.06 9.59 5.98
C GLY A 70 15.07 8.46 6.08
N ARG A 71 15.40 8.11 7.31
CA ARG A 71 16.34 7.05 7.65
C ARG A 71 15.75 6.18 8.75
N CYS A 72 15.58 4.90 8.47
CA CYS A 72 15.29 3.92 9.51
C CYS A 72 16.60 3.45 10.12
N SER A 73 16.68 3.38 11.45
CA SER A 73 17.82 2.82 12.18
C SER A 73 17.33 1.75 13.15
N THR A 74 17.99 0.60 13.17
CA THR A 74 17.68 -0.46 14.15
C THR A 74 18.29 -0.17 15.52
N GLU A 75 19.00 0.95 15.66
CA GLU A 75 19.61 1.37 16.91
C GLU A 75 18.57 1.98 17.85
N MET A 76 18.82 1.78 19.15
CA MET A 76 17.88 2.07 20.22
C MET A 76 18.65 2.61 21.42
N ASP A 77 18.05 3.52 22.15
CA ASP A 77 18.65 4.10 23.35
C ASP A 77 18.73 3.07 24.50
N GLU A 78 19.73 3.22 25.37
CA GLU A 78 19.91 2.34 26.53
C GLU A 78 18.70 2.49 27.48
N GLY A 79 17.90 1.42 27.61
CA GLY A 79 16.72 1.38 28.47
C GLY A 79 15.39 1.75 27.81
N ALA A 80 15.34 1.89 26.48
CA ALA A 80 14.07 2.09 25.79
C ALA A 80 13.13 0.87 25.95
N ASP A 81 11.82 1.12 26.03
CA ASP A 81 10.79 0.08 26.09
C ASP A 81 10.23 -0.18 24.69
N LEU A 82 11.10 -0.63 23.80
CA LEU A 82 10.76 -0.89 22.41
C LEU A 82 11.04 -2.34 22.07
N ALA A 83 9.98 -3.09 21.74
CA ALA A 83 10.11 -4.47 21.33
C ALA A 83 10.94 -4.61 20.03
N ARG A 84 10.87 -3.61 19.15
CA ARG A 84 11.59 -3.56 17.85
C ARG A 84 11.78 -2.11 17.38
N ALA A 85 13.02 -1.75 17.05
CA ALA A 85 13.38 -0.48 16.41
C ALA A 85 13.51 -0.62 14.88
N GLY A 86 13.64 0.51 14.19
CA GLY A 86 13.81 0.61 12.75
C GLY A 86 12.50 0.69 11.99
N TYR A 87 11.55 1.53 12.40
CA TYR A 87 10.34 1.77 11.61
C TYR A 87 9.96 3.25 11.52
N CYS A 88 9.48 3.62 10.32
CA CYS A 88 8.92 4.93 10.02
C CYS A 88 7.54 4.76 9.40
N CYS A 89 6.62 5.65 9.75
CA CYS A 89 5.25 5.63 9.29
C CYS A 89 4.81 7.03 8.87
N ALA A 90 3.98 7.13 7.85
CA ALA A 90 3.20 8.32 7.54
C ALA A 90 1.73 7.91 7.49
N THR A 91 0.86 8.63 8.22
CA THR A 91 -0.56 8.30 8.29
C THR A 91 -1.41 9.57 8.23
N SER A 92 -2.59 9.45 7.63
CA SER A 92 -3.62 10.47 7.73
C SER A 92 -4.03 10.65 9.20
N LYS A 93 -4.33 11.89 9.56
CA LYS A 93 -4.93 12.27 10.84
C LYS A 93 -6.36 11.73 10.89
N VAL A 94 -6.83 11.44 12.10
CA VAL A 94 -8.22 11.07 12.36
C VAL A 94 -8.92 12.32 12.84
N ASP A 95 -9.73 12.94 11.99
CA ASP A 95 -10.34 14.24 12.27
C ASP A 95 -11.40 14.16 13.38
N ALA A 96 -12.21 13.09 13.40
CA ALA A 96 -13.22 12.86 14.43
C ALA A 96 -13.57 11.37 14.58
N ILE A 97 -13.91 10.96 15.81
CA ILE A 97 -14.53 9.66 16.07
C ILE A 97 -15.84 9.59 15.28
N GLY A 98 -16.00 8.57 14.44
CA GLY A 98 -17.19 8.39 13.59
C GLY A 98 -17.06 8.91 12.16
N ASP A 99 -15.95 9.57 11.79
CA ASP A 99 -15.66 9.88 10.39
C ASP A 99 -14.87 8.72 9.78
N TYR A 100 -15.57 7.88 9.01
CA TYR A 100 -15.00 6.68 8.41
C TYR A 100 -15.02 6.75 6.89
N PHE A 101 -14.00 6.17 6.28
CA PHE A 101 -14.00 5.84 4.86
C PHE A 101 -14.84 4.59 4.64
N ASP A 102 -15.97 4.76 3.94
CA ASP A 102 -16.82 3.64 3.53
C ASP A 102 -16.31 3.02 2.22
N LEU A 103 -15.66 1.86 2.37
CA LEU A 103 -15.08 1.06 1.29
C LEU A 103 -15.91 -0.18 0.94
N GLU A 104 -17.17 -0.30 1.39
CA GLU A 104 -17.97 -1.51 1.23
C GLU A 104 -18.14 -1.95 -0.23
N CYS A 105 -18.35 -0.98 -1.13
CA CYS A 105 -18.49 -1.24 -2.56
C CYS A 105 -17.16 -1.55 -3.27
N TYR A 106 -16.01 -1.32 -2.62
CA TYR A 106 -14.70 -1.43 -3.25
C TYR A 106 -14.00 -2.74 -2.88
N SER A 107 -13.11 -3.18 -3.77
CA SER A 107 -12.38 -4.45 -3.60
C SER A 107 -10.89 -4.26 -3.38
N ALA A 108 -10.35 -3.10 -3.76
CA ALA A 108 -8.93 -2.80 -3.65
C ALA A 108 -8.68 -1.30 -3.47
N LEU A 109 -7.52 -1.00 -2.90
CA LEU A 109 -6.92 0.31 -2.89
C LEU A 109 -5.81 0.36 -3.93
N VAL A 110 -5.73 1.44 -4.68
CA VAL A 110 -4.68 1.69 -5.66
C VAL A 110 -3.86 2.87 -5.20
N TYR A 111 -2.56 2.62 -5.05
CA TYR A 111 -1.56 3.61 -4.65
C TYR A 111 -0.74 3.98 -5.88
N THR A 112 -0.71 5.26 -6.22
CA THR A 112 0.18 5.75 -7.27
C THR A 112 1.48 6.24 -6.65
N VAL A 113 2.55 5.47 -6.83
CA VAL A 113 3.82 5.66 -6.14
C VAL A 113 5.02 5.66 -7.08
N SER A 114 6.06 6.37 -6.70
CA SER A 114 7.43 6.25 -7.23
C SER A 114 8.35 6.09 -6.03
N GLY A 115 9.29 5.15 -6.06
CA GLY A 115 10.11 4.80 -4.90
C GLY A 115 11.53 4.44 -5.26
N ASP A 116 12.23 3.92 -4.26
CA ASP A 116 13.65 3.55 -4.27
C ASP A 116 13.89 2.04 -4.37
N GLY A 117 12.82 1.25 -4.54
CA GLY A 117 12.87 -0.21 -4.58
C GLY A 117 12.63 -0.89 -3.23
N ASN A 118 12.52 -0.12 -2.14
CA ASN A 118 12.12 -0.68 -0.85
C ASN A 118 10.67 -1.18 -0.90
N THR A 119 10.38 -2.22 -0.12
CA THR A 119 9.00 -2.68 0.08
C THR A 119 8.39 -1.93 1.26
N TYR A 120 7.44 -1.06 0.96
CA TYR A 120 6.67 -0.36 1.96
C TYR A 120 5.49 -1.24 2.41
N LEU A 121 4.81 -0.83 3.48
CA LEU A 121 3.55 -1.43 3.94
C LEU A 121 2.45 -0.38 3.85
N ALA A 122 1.37 -0.71 3.15
CA ALA A 122 0.13 0.05 3.21
C ALA A 122 -0.57 -0.27 4.54
N ASN A 123 -0.95 0.77 5.28
CA ASN A 123 -1.56 0.67 6.59
C ASN A 123 -3.01 1.19 6.54
N LEU A 124 -3.93 0.46 7.15
CA LEU A 124 -5.29 0.91 7.41
C LEU A 124 -5.56 0.80 8.90
N ARG A 125 -6.01 1.89 9.52
CA ARG A 125 -6.56 1.84 10.88
C ARG A 125 -8.06 1.69 10.76
N VAL A 126 -8.61 0.68 11.40
CA VAL A 126 -10.05 0.38 11.39
C VAL A 126 -10.57 0.46 12.80
N ASP A 127 -11.77 1.03 12.97
CA ASP A 127 -12.37 1.08 14.30
C ASP A 127 -12.59 -0.33 14.84
N SER A 128 -12.03 -0.58 16.02
CA SER A 128 -12.20 -1.86 16.69
C SER A 128 -13.50 -1.83 17.49
N MET A 129 -14.40 -2.77 17.21
CA MET A 129 -15.64 -2.95 17.98
C MET A 129 -15.38 -3.19 19.49
N ALA A 130 -14.15 -3.57 19.85
CA ALA A 130 -13.72 -3.84 21.23
C ALA A 130 -13.21 -2.60 22.01
N GLY A 131 -13.22 -1.40 21.42
CA GLY A 131 -12.94 -0.15 22.16
C GLY A 131 -11.46 0.19 22.41
N GLY A 132 -10.55 -0.21 21.51
CA GLY A 132 -9.09 -0.13 21.72
C GLY A 132 -8.31 0.92 20.91
N GLY A 133 -8.94 1.93 20.33
CA GLY A 133 -8.23 2.96 19.53
C GLY A 133 -7.92 2.56 18.08
N GLY A 134 -8.47 1.42 17.63
CA GLY A 134 -8.47 0.95 16.25
C GLY A 134 -7.45 -0.15 15.96
N ASP A 135 -7.88 -1.14 15.19
CA ASP A 135 -7.05 -2.25 14.72
C ASP A 135 -6.24 -1.82 13.50
N VAL A 136 -4.96 -2.19 13.44
CA VAL A 136 -4.07 -1.85 12.31
C VAL A 136 -3.98 -3.02 11.36
N TRP A 137 -4.35 -2.77 10.12
CA TRP A 137 -4.31 -3.73 9.02
C TRP A 137 -3.20 -3.34 8.07
N GLN A 138 -2.34 -4.28 7.70
CA GLN A 138 -1.17 -4.00 6.87
C GLN A 138 -1.12 -4.93 5.66
N ALA A 139 -0.64 -4.40 4.53
CA ALA A 139 -0.38 -5.16 3.31
C ALA A 139 0.91 -4.67 2.65
N PRO A 140 1.66 -5.54 1.94
CA PRO A 140 2.84 -5.11 1.21
C PRO A 140 2.50 -4.14 0.09
N LEU A 141 3.31 -3.09 -0.02
CA LEU A 141 3.28 -2.06 -1.04
C LEU A 141 4.68 -2.01 -1.72
N PRO A 142 4.96 -2.94 -2.65
CA PRO A 142 6.24 -2.96 -3.34
C PRO A 142 6.42 -1.72 -4.21
N THR A 143 7.65 -1.22 -4.29
CA THR A 143 8.03 -0.10 -5.17
C THR A 143 9.09 -0.54 -6.16
N ARG A 144 9.29 0.26 -7.23
CA ARG A 144 10.33 0.00 -8.23
C ARG A 144 11.57 0.84 -7.90
N ALA A 145 12.75 0.26 -8.10
CA ALA A 145 14.03 0.94 -7.90
C ALA A 145 14.40 1.93 -9.02
N ASP A 146 13.69 1.90 -10.16
CA ASP A 146 13.95 2.76 -11.32
C ASP A 146 13.34 4.16 -11.19
N GLY A 147 12.68 4.47 -10.06
CA GLY A 147 11.99 5.74 -9.84
C GLY A 147 10.76 5.95 -10.74
N ALA A 148 10.35 4.95 -11.52
CA ALA A 148 9.21 5.07 -12.41
C ALA A 148 7.89 5.05 -11.62
N TRP A 149 6.95 5.90 -12.04
CA TRP A 149 5.62 5.94 -11.48
C TRP A 149 4.85 4.64 -11.75
N THR A 150 4.35 4.04 -10.67
CA THR A 150 3.66 2.76 -10.69
C THR A 150 2.36 2.86 -9.90
N GLU A 151 1.30 2.29 -10.43
CA GLU A 151 0.07 2.03 -9.71
C GLU A 151 0.13 0.64 -9.08
N VAL A 152 0.15 0.61 -7.75
CA VAL A 152 0.13 -0.63 -6.97
C VAL A 152 -1.28 -0.85 -6.46
N ARG A 153 -1.95 -1.87 -7.00
CA ARG A 153 -3.28 -2.29 -6.59
C ARG A 153 -3.15 -3.31 -5.47
N VAL A 154 -3.63 -2.95 -4.29
CA VAL A 154 -3.65 -3.77 -3.08
C VAL A 154 -5.09 -4.19 -2.79
N PRO A 155 -5.46 -5.47 -3.00
CA PRO A 155 -6.79 -5.97 -2.64
C PRO A 155 -7.07 -5.81 -1.15
N LEU A 156 -8.30 -5.46 -0.77
CA LEU A 156 -8.68 -5.36 0.65
C LEU A 156 -8.50 -6.69 1.40
N ARG A 157 -8.64 -7.82 0.70
CA ARG A 157 -8.39 -9.18 1.22
C ARG A 157 -6.91 -9.49 1.50
N ALA A 158 -6.00 -8.67 0.99
CA ALA A 158 -4.56 -8.83 1.15
C ALA A 158 -4.07 -8.20 2.46
N PHE A 159 -4.89 -7.35 3.08
CA PHE A 159 -4.60 -6.74 4.37
C PHE A 159 -4.74 -7.77 5.49
N VAL A 160 -3.71 -7.84 6.32
CA VAL A 160 -3.65 -8.71 7.49
C VAL A 160 -3.66 -7.85 8.74
N MET A 161 -4.49 -8.23 9.72
CA MET A 161 -4.52 -7.53 10.99
C MET A 161 -3.22 -7.76 11.77
N THR A 162 -2.70 -6.67 12.30
CA THR A 162 -1.51 -6.66 13.14
C THR A 162 -1.86 -6.02 14.48
N HIS A 163 -1.39 -6.62 15.57
CA HIS A 163 -1.56 -6.08 16.91
C HIS A 163 -0.20 -6.05 17.60
N LYS A 164 0.25 -4.85 17.99
CA LYS A 164 1.60 -4.62 18.58
C LYS A 164 2.74 -5.22 17.74
N GLY A 165 2.66 -5.08 16.41
CA GLY A 165 3.68 -5.58 15.48
C GLY A 165 3.70 -7.10 15.28
N ARG A 166 2.70 -7.83 15.80
CA ARG A 166 2.50 -9.26 15.53
C ARG A 166 1.33 -9.47 14.59
N VAL A 167 1.51 -10.35 13.62
CA VAL A 167 0.44 -10.80 12.73
C VAL A 167 -0.58 -11.60 13.53
N VAL A 168 -1.84 -11.23 13.41
CA VAL A 168 -2.94 -12.02 13.95
C VAL A 168 -3.25 -13.11 12.93
N GLU A 169 -2.88 -14.36 13.22
CA GLU A 169 -3.04 -15.50 12.31
C GLU A 169 -4.49 -15.82 11.96
N ARG A 170 -5.44 -15.38 12.79
CA ARG A 170 -6.86 -15.50 12.47
C ARG A 170 -7.17 -14.61 11.27
N ARG A 171 -7.46 -15.25 10.14
CA ARG A 171 -7.90 -14.60 8.91
C ARG A 171 -9.26 -13.95 9.13
N MET A 172 -9.24 -12.72 9.62
CA MET A 172 -10.41 -11.87 9.75
C MET A 172 -10.56 -11.04 8.47
N GLU A 173 -11.80 -10.75 8.10
CA GLU A 173 -12.06 -9.80 7.04
C GLU A 173 -12.02 -8.39 7.59
N ILE A 174 -11.43 -7.47 6.81
CA ILE A 174 -11.36 -6.06 7.19
C ILE A 174 -12.77 -5.45 7.23
N PRO A 175 -13.18 -4.79 8.34
CA PRO A 175 -14.41 -4.02 8.38
C PRO A 175 -14.35 -2.81 7.42
N ARG A 176 -14.91 -2.96 6.22
CA ARG A 176 -14.76 -2.00 5.11
C ARG A 176 -15.47 -0.67 5.33
N THR A 177 -16.47 -0.62 6.21
CA THR A 177 -17.30 0.57 6.47
C THR A 177 -16.74 1.47 7.57
N ARG A 178 -15.70 1.03 8.30
CA ARG A 178 -15.18 1.69 9.51
C ARG A 178 -13.69 2.00 9.45
N VAL A 179 -13.17 2.24 8.25
CA VAL A 179 -11.77 2.62 8.07
C VAL A 179 -11.59 4.06 8.58
N MET A 180 -10.76 4.26 9.59
CA MET A 180 -10.49 5.54 10.25
C MET A 180 -9.37 6.33 9.58
N SER A 181 -8.28 5.65 9.23
CA SER A 181 -7.11 6.29 8.63
C SER A 181 -6.38 5.38 7.66
N MET A 182 -5.61 5.99 6.78
CA MET A 182 -4.75 5.31 5.81
C MET A 182 -3.31 5.80 5.99
N GLY A 183 -2.35 4.92 5.74
CA GLY A 183 -0.94 5.26 5.89
C GLY A 183 -0.04 4.38 5.05
N VAL A 184 1.24 4.75 5.07
CA VAL A 184 2.35 3.97 4.52
C VAL A 184 3.42 3.86 5.59
N SER A 185 4.11 2.73 5.65
CA SER A 185 5.24 2.57 6.56
C SER A 185 6.37 1.78 5.91
N VAL A 186 7.55 1.89 6.49
CA VAL A 186 8.76 1.21 6.07
C VAL A 186 9.50 0.76 7.31
N SER A 187 10.21 -0.37 7.20
CA SER A 187 11.06 -0.88 8.26
C SER A 187 12.45 -1.19 7.72
N ALA A 188 13.48 -0.95 8.54
CA ALA A 188 14.87 -1.25 8.22
C ALA A 188 15.14 -2.76 8.09
N LEU A 189 14.32 -3.60 8.71
CA LEU A 189 14.46 -5.06 8.63
C LEU A 189 13.62 -5.58 7.46
N ALA A 190 14.29 -5.98 6.39
CA ALA A 190 13.70 -6.72 5.29
C ALA A 190 12.99 -7.99 5.83
N GLY A 191 11.74 -8.22 5.41
CA GLY A 191 10.90 -9.32 5.91
C GLY A 191 10.06 -9.00 7.16
N MET A 192 10.10 -7.76 7.68
CA MET A 192 9.23 -7.36 8.79
C MET A 192 7.89 -6.79 8.30
N GLY A 193 6.81 -7.54 8.52
CA GLY A 193 5.44 -7.20 8.13
C GLY A 193 4.73 -8.41 7.53
N PRO A 194 3.44 -8.31 7.16
CA PRO A 194 2.72 -9.41 6.52
C PRO A 194 3.17 -9.62 5.05
N GLN A 195 4.43 -9.36 4.71
CA GLN A 195 4.94 -9.44 3.34
C GLN A 195 4.74 -10.84 2.74
N GLU A 196 4.86 -11.90 3.54
CA GLU A 196 4.60 -13.28 3.08
C GLU A 196 3.11 -13.66 3.16
N ALA A 197 2.37 -13.16 4.16
CA ALA A 197 0.96 -13.53 4.38
C ALA A 197 -0.06 -12.70 3.57
N GLY A 198 0.33 -11.49 3.13
CA GLY A 198 -0.53 -10.48 2.52
C GLY A 198 -0.18 -10.12 1.07
N ALA A 199 0.75 -10.82 0.42
CA ALA A 199 1.11 -10.53 -0.98
C ALA A 199 0.08 -11.05 -2.02
N ALA A 200 -0.85 -11.92 -1.61
CA ALA A 200 -1.77 -12.61 -2.52
C ALA A 200 -2.70 -11.63 -3.28
N GLY A 201 -2.39 -11.40 -4.55
CA GLY A 201 -3.16 -10.57 -5.46
C GLY A 201 -2.78 -9.08 -5.49
N VAL A 202 -1.70 -8.68 -4.82
CA VAL A 202 -1.10 -7.35 -5.03
C VAL A 202 -0.51 -7.31 -6.43
N SER A 203 -0.92 -6.32 -7.23
CA SER A 203 -0.47 -6.20 -8.62
C SER A 203 0.04 -4.79 -8.91
N GLN A 204 1.08 -4.69 -9.73
CA GLN A 204 1.65 -3.42 -10.17
C GLN A 204 1.36 -3.19 -11.65
N ARG A 205 1.06 -1.94 -12.00
CA ARG A 205 0.93 -1.49 -13.38
C ARG A 205 1.66 -0.15 -13.55
N PRO A 206 2.28 0.15 -14.70
CA PRO A 206 2.79 1.49 -14.98
C PRO A 206 1.69 2.54 -14.77
N ALA A 207 2.00 3.62 -14.05
CA ALA A 207 1.04 4.68 -13.83
C ALA A 207 0.84 5.51 -15.11
N PRO A 208 -0.40 5.97 -15.39
CA PRO A 208 -0.61 6.91 -16.47
C PRO A 208 0.16 8.22 -16.20
N ALA A 209 0.68 8.82 -17.27
CA ALA A 209 1.33 10.12 -17.21
C ALA A 209 0.38 11.14 -16.56
N ALA A 210 0.94 12.02 -15.71
CA ALA A 210 0.16 13.06 -15.05
C ALA A 210 -0.32 14.10 -16.08
N GLY A 211 -1.46 13.81 -16.73
CA GLY A 211 -2.01 14.68 -17.78
C GLY A 211 -2.62 13.91 -18.94
N ALA A 212 -3.76 13.25 -18.73
CA ALA A 212 -4.73 12.93 -19.77
C ALA A 212 -6.08 12.61 -19.12
N GLY A 213 -6.92 13.64 -18.97
CA GLY A 213 -8.35 13.41 -18.88
C GLY A 213 -8.89 13.10 -20.27
N GLY A 214 -9.80 12.13 -20.37
CA GLY A 214 -10.70 11.98 -21.52
C GLY A 214 -10.51 10.71 -22.37
N ALA A 215 -11.51 9.82 -22.24
CA ALA A 215 -12.19 9.05 -23.28
C ALA A 215 -11.39 8.33 -24.40
N ALA A 216 -11.54 7.00 -24.44
CA ALA A 216 -11.81 6.17 -25.63
C ALA A 216 -11.84 4.68 -25.20
N THR A 217 -12.98 3.97 -25.22
CA THR A 217 -13.42 3.08 -26.33
C THR A 217 -12.30 2.13 -26.78
N GLY A 218 -12.33 0.83 -26.56
CA GLY A 218 -13.35 -0.12 -26.98
C GLY A 218 -12.79 -0.98 -28.13
N GLY A 219 -12.65 -2.30 -27.91
CA GLY A 219 -12.28 -3.32 -28.92
C GLY A 219 -10.77 -3.48 -29.16
N GLY A 220 -10.19 -4.65 -29.36
CA GLY A 220 -10.70 -6.02 -29.51
C GLY A 220 -9.65 -6.84 -30.28
N GLY A 221 -9.45 -8.10 -29.88
CA GLY A 221 -9.13 -9.25 -30.75
C GLY A 221 -7.75 -9.39 -31.44
N GLY A 222 -7.20 -10.62 -31.35
CA GLY A 222 -6.17 -11.20 -32.25
C GLY A 222 -4.88 -11.57 -31.50
N SER A 223 -4.62 -12.82 -31.07
CA SER A 223 -4.36 -14.08 -31.81
C SER A 223 -3.18 -14.03 -32.80
N GLY A 224 -2.16 -14.86 -32.54
CA GLY A 224 -1.02 -15.17 -33.44
C GLY A 224 0.24 -15.53 -32.63
N ALA A 225 0.48 -16.80 -32.28
CA ALA A 225 1.12 -17.87 -33.08
C ALA A 225 2.66 -17.78 -33.20
N SER A 226 3.33 -18.72 -32.51
CA SER A 226 4.51 -19.53 -32.88
C SER A 226 5.68 -18.98 -33.70
N SER A 227 6.90 -19.20 -33.20
CA SER A 227 8.06 -19.83 -33.89
C SER A 227 9.19 -19.98 -32.84
N SER A 228 9.65 -21.18 -32.46
CA SER A 228 10.50 -22.15 -33.16
C SER A 228 11.90 -21.64 -33.56
N GLY A 229 12.94 -22.22 -32.95
CA GLY A 229 14.21 -22.50 -33.61
C GLY A 229 15.47 -22.03 -32.88
N GLY A 230 16.39 -22.97 -32.62
CA GLY A 230 17.82 -22.70 -32.72
C GLY A 230 18.70 -23.07 -31.53
N SER A 231 19.13 -24.33 -31.48
CA SER A 231 20.22 -24.85 -30.65
C SER A 231 21.59 -24.24 -31.00
N ALA A 232 22.51 -24.14 -30.03
CA ALA A 232 23.93 -24.47 -30.23
C ALA A 232 24.65 -24.62 -28.88
N ALA A 233 25.44 -25.68 -28.77
CA ALA A 233 26.28 -26.08 -27.65
C ALA A 233 27.62 -25.31 -27.59
N GLY A 234 28.29 -25.39 -26.45
CA GLY A 234 29.69 -25.00 -26.27
C GLY A 234 30.14 -25.17 -24.82
N GLU A 235 30.91 -26.22 -24.57
CA GLU A 235 31.70 -26.53 -23.37
C GLU A 235 32.73 -25.38 -23.12
N GLU A 236 33.33 -25.12 -21.96
CA GLU A 236 34.13 -25.98 -21.08
C GLU A 236 34.36 -25.30 -19.71
N SER A 237 34.76 -26.15 -18.76
CA SER A 237 35.15 -25.92 -17.37
C SER A 237 36.34 -24.97 -17.12
N SER A 238 36.35 -24.28 -15.97
CA SER A 238 37.51 -24.33 -15.06
C SER A 238 37.16 -23.88 -13.63
N SER A 239 37.74 -24.64 -12.71
CA SER A 239 37.73 -24.52 -11.26
C SER A 239 38.41 -23.26 -10.75
N GLY A 240 37.87 -22.66 -9.68
CA GLY A 240 38.52 -21.60 -8.92
C GLY A 240 37.89 -21.45 -7.54
N SER A 241 38.24 -22.36 -6.63
CA SER A 241 37.99 -22.22 -5.20
C SER A 241 38.83 -21.07 -4.63
N SER A 242 38.17 -20.05 -4.08
CA SER A 242 38.78 -19.18 -3.08
C SER A 242 37.77 -18.79 -2.01
N SER A 243 38.06 -19.29 -0.82
CA SER A 243 37.57 -18.85 0.48
C SER A 243 37.73 -17.35 0.65
N GLY A 244 36.68 -16.69 1.10
CA GLY A 244 36.71 -15.28 1.50
C GLY A 244 35.46 -14.95 2.27
N GLY A 245 35.44 -15.31 3.55
CA GLY A 245 34.46 -14.77 4.49
C GLY A 245 34.63 -13.26 4.57
N GLY A 246 33.58 -12.53 4.16
CA GLY A 246 33.44 -11.10 4.38
C GLY A 246 32.07 -10.88 4.97
N GLY A 247 32.00 -10.63 6.27
CA GLY A 247 30.77 -10.27 6.95
C GLY A 247 30.15 -9.07 6.26
N GLY A 248 28.97 -9.26 5.66
CA GLY A 248 28.11 -8.15 5.29
C GLY A 248 27.65 -7.50 6.58
N GLY A 249 28.31 -6.40 6.95
CA GLY A 249 27.77 -5.49 7.95
C GLY A 249 26.38 -5.09 7.47
N LEU A 250 25.34 -5.62 8.12
CA LEU A 250 24.01 -5.07 8.03
C LEU A 250 24.17 -3.59 8.35
N LEU A 251 23.94 -2.73 7.35
CA LEU A 251 23.93 -1.30 7.59
C LEU A 251 22.88 -1.07 8.67
N ASN A 252 23.31 -0.66 9.87
CA ASN A 252 22.43 -0.38 11.01
C ASN A 252 21.35 0.67 10.68
N SER A 253 21.47 1.34 9.53
CA SER A 253 20.53 2.31 9.03
C SER A 253 20.32 2.19 7.53
N SER A 254 19.07 2.32 7.09
CA SER A 254 18.65 2.36 5.69
C SER A 254 17.92 3.67 5.41
N THR A 255 18.36 4.41 4.38
CA THR A 255 17.61 5.56 3.88
C THR A 255 16.45 5.10 3.02
N PHE A 256 15.34 5.83 3.03
CA PHE A 256 14.20 5.54 2.18
C PHE A 256 13.62 6.81 1.57
N ARG A 257 13.02 6.68 0.38
CA ARG A 257 12.29 7.76 -0.29
C ARG A 257 11.14 7.21 -1.12
N LEU A 258 9.92 7.63 -0.77
CA LEU A 258 8.68 7.30 -1.46
C LEU A 258 7.96 8.59 -1.85
N LEU A 259 7.55 8.66 -3.11
CA LEU A 259 6.70 9.70 -3.65
C LEU A 259 5.31 9.11 -3.83
N LEU A 260 4.32 9.65 -3.11
CA LEU A 260 2.93 9.21 -3.17
C LEU A 260 2.07 10.30 -3.81
N ARG A 261 1.51 10.00 -4.98
CA ARG A 261 0.69 10.95 -5.74
C ARG A 261 -0.78 10.88 -5.37
N GLU A 262 -1.30 9.67 -5.27
CA GLU A 262 -2.74 9.43 -5.09
C GLU A 262 -3.01 8.08 -4.40
N ILE A 263 -4.06 8.05 -3.58
CA ILE A 263 -4.71 6.84 -3.10
C ILE A 263 -6.16 6.87 -3.57
N ARG A 264 -6.60 5.81 -4.25
CA ARG A 264 -8.00 5.65 -4.66
C ARG A 264 -8.53 4.26 -4.36
N ALA A 265 -9.84 4.15 -4.16
CA ALA A 265 -10.53 2.88 -4.05
C ALA A 265 -11.11 2.48 -5.40
N GLU A 266 -10.94 1.20 -5.77
CA GLU A 266 -11.44 0.65 -7.03
C GLU A 266 -12.32 -0.58 -6.79
N GLY A 267 -13.36 -0.70 -7.64
CA GLY A 267 -14.24 -1.86 -7.71
C GLY A 267 -13.50 -3.13 -8.16
N ARG A 268 -14.23 -4.24 -8.27
CA ARG A 268 -13.68 -5.46 -8.85
C ARG A 268 -13.36 -5.15 -10.31
N ALA A 269 -12.08 -5.26 -10.71
CA ALA A 269 -11.74 -5.22 -12.12
C ALA A 269 -12.50 -6.37 -12.81
N GLY A 270 -13.39 -6.06 -13.75
CA GLY A 270 -14.09 -7.06 -14.53
C GLY A 270 -13.08 -7.96 -15.23
N GLY A 271 -13.05 -9.23 -14.84
CA GLY A 271 -12.10 -10.23 -15.32
C GLY A 271 -12.49 -11.60 -14.74
N GLU A 272 -13.42 -12.25 -15.43
CA GLU A 272 -13.37 -13.67 -15.85
C GLU A 272 -12.81 -14.76 -14.91
N ASP A 273 -13.04 -14.70 -13.59
CA ASP A 273 -12.69 -15.83 -12.68
C ASP A 273 -13.76 -16.15 -11.61
N ASP A 274 -14.98 -15.65 -11.77
CA ASP A 274 -16.14 -16.11 -10.98
C ASP A 274 -17.32 -16.38 -11.92
N ALA A 275 -17.20 -17.45 -12.70
CA ALA A 275 -18.43 -18.18 -13.03
C ALA A 275 -19.00 -18.67 -11.69
N PRO A 276 -20.26 -18.37 -11.33
CA PRO A 276 -20.84 -18.94 -10.14
C PRO A 276 -20.75 -20.45 -10.29
N GLY A 277 -19.93 -21.05 -9.41
CA GLY A 277 -19.82 -22.50 -9.29
C GLY A 277 -21.23 -23.05 -9.18
N LYS A 278 -21.56 -23.91 -10.15
CA LYS A 278 -22.68 -24.83 -10.08
C LYS A 278 -22.63 -25.52 -8.71
N TRP A 279 -23.68 -25.32 -7.94
CA TRP A 279 -24.14 -26.30 -6.96
C TRP A 279 -25.43 -26.88 -7.51
#